data_AF-A0A938F067-F1
#
_entry.id   AF-A0A938F067-F1
#
_cell.length_a   1.000
_cell.length_b   1.000
_cell.length_c   1.000
_cell.angle_alpha   90.00
_cell.angle_beta   90.00
_cell.angle_gamma   90.00
#
_symmetry.space_group_name_H-M   'P 1'
#
loop_
_entity.id
_entity.type
_entity.pdbx_description
1 polymer ?
#
loop_
_entity_poly.entity_id
_entity_poly.type
_entity_poly.pdbx_seq_one_letter_code
_entity_poly.pdbx_strand_id
1 'polypeptide(L)'
;MKILKRKNKIYDTERFGQPEIRVYHKKSYGKKSPRYLLKCGCCNKKLEIYYDKTGLEINGVYGSIEDWREILLPLLNIYKNI
;
A
#
# COMPACT_ATOMS: atom_id res chain seq x y z
N MET A 1 -5.04 -0.39 13.88
CA MET A 1 -5.18 -0.62 12.43
C MET A 1 -5.33 -2.12 12.17
N LYS A 2 -6.42 -2.54 11.50
CA LYS A 2 -6.59 -3.94 11.10
C LYS A 2 -5.66 -4.24 9.92
N ILE A 3 -4.64 -5.07 10.13
CA ILE A 3 -3.69 -5.42 9.08
C ILE A 3 -4.37 -6.37 8.09
N LEU A 4 -4.32 -6.02 6.82
CA LEU A 4 -4.84 -6.84 5.73
C LEU A 4 -4.05 -8.16 5.64
N LYS A 5 -4.75 -9.30 5.69
CA LYS A 5 -4.17 -10.62 5.42
C LYS A 5 -4.61 -11.07 4.02
N ARG A 6 -3.66 -11.56 3.20
CA ARG A 6 -3.91 -12.05 1.83
C ARG A 6 -3.10 -13.32 1.53
N LYS A 7 -3.59 -14.16 0.62
CA LYS A 7 -2.84 -15.28 0.04
C LYS A 7 -1.79 -14.68 -0.90
N ASN A 8 -0.54 -14.56 -0.45
CA ASN A 8 0.52 -13.84 -1.17
C ASN A 8 1.15 -14.67 -2.31
N LYS A 9 0.32 -15.24 -3.19
CA LYS A 9 0.74 -16.09 -4.31
C LYS A 9 1.25 -15.25 -5.48
N ILE A 10 2.23 -15.78 -6.22
CA ILE A 10 2.72 -15.16 -7.46
C ILE A 10 1.73 -15.46 -8.58
N TYR A 11 1.41 -14.44 -9.36
CA TYR A 11 0.52 -14.48 -10.52
C TYR A 11 -0.90 -14.98 -10.17
N ASP A 12 -1.40 -14.60 -9.00
CA ASP A 12 -2.77 -14.89 -8.59
C ASP A 12 -3.75 -13.86 -9.15
N THR A 13 -4.57 -14.27 -10.10
CA THR A 13 -5.54 -13.40 -10.78
C THR A 13 -6.99 -13.70 -10.40
N GLU A 14 -7.25 -14.69 -9.52
CA GLU A 14 -8.58 -15.22 -9.24
C GLU A 14 -9.57 -14.14 -8.80
N ARG A 15 -9.08 -13.16 -8.04
CA ARG A 15 -9.94 -12.16 -7.39
C ARG A 15 -10.24 -10.92 -8.23
N PHE A 16 -9.26 -10.47 -9.03
CA PHE A 16 -9.31 -9.14 -9.65
C PHE A 16 -9.05 -9.15 -11.16
N GLY A 17 -8.88 -10.33 -11.77
CA GLY A 17 -8.52 -10.45 -13.19
C GLY A 17 -7.12 -9.92 -13.54
N GLN A 18 -6.35 -9.51 -12.52
CA GLN A 18 -4.98 -9.00 -12.60
C GLN A 18 -4.18 -9.59 -11.44
N PRO A 19 -2.84 -9.76 -11.58
CA PRO A 19 -2.02 -10.32 -10.51
C PRO A 19 -2.17 -9.53 -9.21
N GLU A 20 -2.74 -10.15 -8.17
CA GLU A 20 -3.04 -9.50 -6.90
C GLU A 20 -1.75 -8.98 -6.25
N ILE A 21 -1.79 -7.73 -5.80
CA ILE A 21 -0.67 -7.14 -5.05
C ILE A 21 -0.49 -7.93 -3.75
N ARG A 22 0.74 -8.41 -3.56
CA ARG A 22 1.14 -9.13 -2.35
C ARG A 22 1.48 -8.12 -1.27
N VAL A 23 0.85 -8.26 -0.11
CA VAL A 23 0.89 -7.27 0.99
C VAL A 23 1.53 -7.90 2.22
N TYR A 24 2.56 -7.23 2.73
CA TYR A 24 3.21 -7.59 3.99
C TYR A 24 3.24 -6.37 4.90
N HIS A 25 2.89 -6.55 6.16
CA HIS A 25 3.07 -5.51 7.17
C HIS A 25 4.36 -5.76 7.95
N LYS A 26 5.16 -4.70 8.10
CA LYS A 26 6.42 -4.73 8.85
C LYS A 26 6.32 -3.72 9.99
N LYS A 27 6.49 -4.19 11.21
CA LYS A 27 6.62 -3.33 12.40
C LYS A 27 7.90 -2.49 12.28
N SER A 28 7.95 -1.40 13.05
CA SER A 28 9.18 -0.62 13.19
C SER A 28 10.32 -1.50 13.70
N TYR A 29 11.53 -1.21 13.22
CA TYR A 29 12.74 -1.89 13.66
C TYR A 29 13.95 -0.99 13.47
N GLY A 30 14.71 -0.76 14.55
CA GLY A 30 15.82 0.19 14.56
C GLY A 30 15.36 1.58 14.13
N LYS A 31 16.07 2.17 13.17
CA LYS A 31 15.75 3.50 12.60
C LYS A 31 14.63 3.48 11.55
N LYS A 32 13.98 2.33 11.28
CA LYS A 32 12.93 2.21 10.26
C LYS A 32 11.53 2.30 10.87
N SER A 33 10.74 3.23 10.35
CA SER A 33 9.30 3.37 10.63
C SER A 33 8.52 2.10 10.25
N PRO A 34 7.34 1.86 10.86
CA PRO A 34 6.48 0.78 10.41
C PRO A 34 6.03 1.03 8.97
N ARG A 35 5.80 -0.05 8.22
CA ARG A 35 5.52 0.07 6.78
C ARG A 35 4.71 -1.09 6.23
N TYR A 36 4.02 -0.80 5.13
CA TYR A 36 3.57 -1.82 4.20
C TYR A 36 4.65 -2.08 3.15
N LEU A 37 5.00 -3.34 2.96
CA LEU A 37 5.78 -3.80 1.81
C LEU A 37 4.82 -4.41 0.80
N LEU A 38 4.67 -3.74 -0.33
CA LEU A 38 3.90 -4.19 -1.47
C LEU A 38 4.85 -4.84 -2.48
N LYS A 39 4.49 -6.02 -2.98
CA LYS A 39 5.21 -6.66 -4.11
C LYS A 39 4.26 -6.85 -5.28
N CYS A 40 4.77 -6.73 -6.51
CA CYS A 40 3.95 -7.09 -7.69
C CYS A 40 3.45 -8.53 -7.51
N GLY A 41 2.20 -8.78 -7.89
CA GLY A 41 1.71 -10.13 -8.08
C GLY A 41 2.47 -10.83 -9.21
N CYS A 42 2.93 -10.08 -10.20
CA CYS A 42 3.56 -10.55 -11.43
C CYS A 42 5.07 -10.83 -11.36
N CYS A 43 5.78 -10.08 -10.51
CA CYS A 43 7.24 -10.05 -10.48
C CYS A 43 7.74 -9.72 -9.06
N ASN A 44 9.05 -9.60 -8.90
CA ASN A 44 9.67 -9.32 -7.60
C ASN A 44 9.94 -7.82 -7.34
N LYS A 45 9.46 -6.92 -8.21
CA LYS A 45 9.46 -5.47 -7.91
C LYS A 45 8.62 -5.19 -6.65
N LYS A 46 9.03 -4.17 -5.90
CA LYS A 46 8.45 -3.82 -4.61
C LYS A 46 8.30 -2.32 -4.42
N LEU A 47 7.33 -1.94 -3.60
CA LEU A 47 7.10 -0.59 -3.08
C LEU A 47 6.99 -0.69 -1.57
N GLU A 48 7.58 0.27 -0.86
CA GLU A 48 7.40 0.42 0.58
C GLU A 48 6.60 1.71 0.85
N ILE A 49 5.60 1.60 1.72
CA ILE A 49 4.79 2.71 2.19
C ILE A 49 5.03 2.82 3.69
N TYR A 50 5.78 3.84 4.10
CA TYR A 50 5.98 4.15 5.51
C TYR A 50 4.82 4.98 6.01
N TYR A 51 4.52 4.87 7.30
CA TYR A 51 3.44 5.65 7.90
C TYR A 51 3.72 5.95 9.36
N ASP A 52 3.11 7.01 9.85
CA ASP A 52 3.06 7.36 11.26
C ASP A 52 1.64 7.80 11.66
N LYS A 53 1.52 8.64 12.69
CA LYS A 53 0.22 9.14 13.17
C LYS A 53 -0.35 10.28 12.31
N THR A 54 0.47 10.89 11.45
CA THR A 54 0.19 12.16 10.77
C THR A 54 0.21 12.03 9.25
N GLY A 55 0.97 11.09 8.68
CA GLY A 55 1.12 11.00 7.24
C GLY A 55 1.62 9.66 6.72
N LEU A 56 1.81 9.63 5.40
CA LEU A 56 2.42 8.51 4.67
C LEU A 56 3.63 8.99 3.89
N GLU A 57 4.63 8.12 3.79
CA GLU A 57 5.72 8.26 2.82
C GLU A 57 5.58 7.18 1.75
N ILE A 58 5.45 7.59 0.49
CA ILE A 58 5.40 6.68 -0.65
C ILE A 58 6.56 7.05 -1.58
N ASN A 59 7.46 6.08 -1.80
CA ASN A 59 8.61 6.24 -2.71
C ASN A 59 9.48 7.49 -2.39
N GLY A 60 9.70 7.78 -1.11
CA GLY A 60 10.51 8.91 -0.64
C GLY A 60 9.78 10.26 -0.57
N VAL A 61 8.50 10.32 -0.94
CA VAL A 61 7.68 11.53 -0.82
C VAL A 61 6.80 11.40 0.42
N TYR A 62 6.95 12.32 1.37
CA TYR A 62 6.13 12.39 2.58
C TYR A 62 4.99 13.40 2.42
N GLY A 63 3.79 13.05 2.88
CA GLY A 63 2.60 13.92 2.81
C GLY A 63 1.55 13.53 3.85
N SER A 64 0.62 14.44 4.12
CA SER A 64 -0.49 14.18 5.05
C SER A 64 -1.43 13.09 4.49
N ILE A 65 -2.24 12.49 5.37
CA ILE A 65 -3.25 11.51 4.93
C ILE A 65 -4.25 12.15 3.96
N GLU A 66 -4.57 13.42 4.18
CA GLU A 66 -5.49 14.21 3.37
C GLU A 66 -4.92 14.46 1.97
N ASP A 67 -3.65 14.87 1.86
CA ASP A 67 -2.96 15.04 0.56
C ASP A 67 -3.00 13.74 -0.25
N TRP A 68 -2.66 12.62 0.38
CA TRP A 68 -2.69 11.32 -0.29
C TRP A 68 -4.09 10.90 -0.73
N ARG A 69 -5.13 11.26 0.03
CA ARG A 69 -6.51 11.00 -0.37
C ARG A 69 -6.91 11.81 -1.59
N GLU A 70 -6.59 13.10 -1.61
CA GLU A 70 -6.88 13.98 -2.75
C GLU A 70 -6.21 13.49 -4.04
N ILE A 71 -4.98 12.96 -3.94
CA ILE A 71 -4.24 12.43 -5.09
C ILE A 71 -4.76 11.06 -5.53
N LEU A 72 -4.95 10.12 -4.59
CA LEU A 72 -5.16 8.71 -4.94
C LEU A 72 -6.63 8.34 -5.15
N LEU A 73 -7.57 8.91 -4.40
CA LEU A 73 -8.99 8.54 -4.51
C LEU A 73 -9.56 8.77 -5.92
N PRO A 74 -9.26 9.90 -6.60
CA PRO A 74 -9.60 10.10 -8.00
C PRO A 74 -9.17 8.97 -8.92
N LEU A 75 -7.91 8.54 -8.78
CA LEU A 75 -7.28 7.51 -9.62
C LEU A 75 -7.89 6.13 -9.40
N LEU A 76 -8.50 5.92 -8.24
CA LEU A 76 -9.16 4.67 -7.87
C LEU A 76 -10.64 4.65 -8.29
N ASN A 77 -11.11 5.68 -9.01
CA ASN A 77 -12.54 5.91 -9.29
C ASN A 77 -13.37 5.95 -8.00
N ILE A 78 -12.76 6.39 -6.90
CA ILE A 78 -13.41 6.65 -5.63
C ILE A 78 -13.62 8.16 -5.53
N TYR A 79 -14.32 8.74 -6.50
CA TYR A 79 -14.89 10.07 -6.29
C TYR A 79 -16.14 9.92 -5.44
N LYS A 80 -16.13 10.61 -4.30
CA LYS A 80 -17.18 10.56 -3.30
C LYS A 80 -18.49 11.07 -3.88
N ASN A 81 -19.52 10.23 -3.82
CA ASN A 81 -20.83 10.65 -3.31
C ASN A 81 -20.64 11.05 -1.82
N ILE A 82 -20.08 12.24 -1.58
CA ILE A 82 -20.22 12.99 -0.31
C ILE A 82 -21.08 14.18 -0.63
#